data_AF-A0AAN8JVJ9-F1
#
_entry.id   AF-A0AAN8JVJ9-F1
#
_cell.length_a   1.000
_cell.length_b   1.000
_cell.length_c   1.000
_cell.angle_alpha   90.00
_cell.angle_beta   90.00
_cell.angle_gamma   90.00
#
_symmetry.space_group_name_H-M   'P 1'
#
loop_
_entity.id
_entity.type
_entity.pdbx_description
1 polymer ?
#
loop_
_entity_poly.entity_id
_entity_poly.type
_entity_poly.pdbx_seq_one_letter_code
_entity_poly.pdbx_strand_id
1 'polypeptide(L)'
;MTSKDPVTEYLHNIDKYETIYKSHQASKTRYCIPDGFSITKNLLSHCLGFPLGFPVGQQNIASHPQAVAEYIAKLDKEFSLVMIMDYYDESLILLKQEFCWSFKDILYLTQNKGSYGNVQSLKTPENLRLHKEYDFLDYQLFDHFNKTFWRKVEEYPGNFVAEVRMFRQIKSDVTKFCSINDAKSTEVFQVTNNLYTDDFEFEAKECRFLRYYFLNKLQDINDQYVGKNGVKVSKLSKALC
;
A
#
# COMPACT_ATOMS: atom_id res chain seq x y z
N MET A 1 -34.73 -18.52 9.34
CA MET A 1 -34.28 -17.12 9.23
C MET A 1 -32.92 -17.15 8.58
N THR A 2 -32.85 -16.89 7.27
CA THR A 2 -31.58 -16.80 6.55
C THR A 2 -30.79 -15.64 7.14
N SER A 3 -29.63 -15.93 7.74
CA SER A 3 -28.67 -14.91 8.14
C SER A 3 -28.43 -14.01 6.93
N LYS A 4 -28.82 -12.72 7.00
CA LYS A 4 -28.53 -11.78 5.94
C LYS A 4 -27.02 -11.74 5.77
N ASP A 5 -26.57 -11.83 4.53
CA ASP A 5 -25.16 -11.70 4.22
C ASP A 5 -24.69 -10.30 4.65
N PRO A 6 -23.71 -10.18 5.56
CA PRO A 6 -23.37 -8.91 6.19
C PRO A 6 -22.82 -7.89 5.20
N VAL A 7 -22.19 -8.32 4.11
CA VAL A 7 -21.69 -7.45 3.05
C VAL A 7 -22.82 -6.83 2.25
N THR A 8 -23.77 -7.66 1.83
CA THR A 8 -24.96 -7.21 1.10
C THR A 8 -25.75 -6.24 1.98
N GLU A 9 -25.96 -6.56 3.26
CA GLU A 9 -26.59 -5.63 4.19
C GLU A 9 -25.83 -4.31 4.29
N TYR A 10 -24.51 -4.36 4.42
CA TYR A 10 -23.66 -3.17 4.49
C TYR A 10 -23.81 -2.28 3.25
N LEU A 11 -23.63 -2.82 2.05
CA LEU A 11 -23.65 -2.06 0.80
C LEU A 11 -25.04 -1.50 0.49
N HIS A 12 -26.10 -2.26 0.73
CA HIS A 12 -27.47 -1.77 0.51
C HIS A 12 -27.89 -0.69 1.53
N ASN A 13 -27.15 -0.49 2.62
CA ASN A 13 -27.48 0.45 3.67
C ASN A 13 -26.30 1.37 4.03
N ILE A 14 -25.44 1.71 3.07
CA ILE A 14 -24.20 2.44 3.38
C ILE A 14 -24.48 3.76 4.10
N ASP A 15 -25.57 4.47 3.77
CA ASP A 15 -25.87 5.77 4.37
C ASP A 15 -26.20 5.67 5.87
N LYS A 16 -26.75 4.54 6.30
CA LYS A 16 -26.92 4.21 7.73
C LYS A 16 -25.55 4.13 8.42
N TYR A 17 -24.62 3.38 7.85
CA TYR A 17 -23.28 3.20 8.41
C TYR A 17 -22.46 4.48 8.32
N GLU A 18 -22.57 5.22 7.23
CA GLU A 18 -21.92 6.50 7.03
C GLU A 18 -22.36 7.52 8.10
N THR A 19 -23.65 7.56 8.44
CA THR A 19 -24.16 8.40 9.53
C THR A 19 -23.54 8.02 10.88
N ILE A 20 -23.43 6.72 11.17
CA ILE A 20 -22.82 6.21 12.39
C ILE A 20 -21.33 6.57 12.44
N TYR A 21 -20.59 6.29 11.37
CA TYR A 21 -19.15 6.50 11.32
C TYR A 21 -18.76 7.97 11.19
N LYS A 22 -19.61 8.86 10.68
CA LYS A 22 -19.35 10.31 10.71
C LYS A 22 -19.67 10.95 12.06
N SER A 23 -20.49 10.31 12.90
CA SER A 23 -20.95 10.87 14.17
C SER A 23 -19.84 10.95 15.20
N HIS A 24 -19.88 12.01 16.03
CA HIS A 24 -19.04 12.16 17.23
C HIS A 24 -19.05 10.93 18.15
N GLN A 25 -20.17 10.21 18.18
CA GLN A 25 -20.33 9.00 18.98
C GLN A 25 -19.32 7.89 18.59
N ALA A 26 -18.86 7.88 17.33
CA ALA A 26 -17.85 6.94 16.84
C ALA A 26 -16.40 7.39 17.10
N SER A 27 -16.16 8.51 17.79
CA SER A 27 -14.80 9.01 18.10
C SER A 27 -13.90 7.98 18.79
N LYS A 28 -14.46 7.14 19.66
CA LYS A 28 -13.70 6.07 20.34
C LYS A 28 -13.16 4.98 19.40
N THR A 29 -13.83 4.74 18.27
CA THR A 29 -13.43 3.75 17.27
C THR A 29 -12.70 4.36 16.07
N ARG A 30 -12.60 5.70 16.04
CA ARG A 30 -12.05 6.49 14.94
C ARG A 30 -10.89 7.37 15.41
N TYR A 31 -9.85 6.73 15.93
CA TYR A 31 -8.66 7.45 16.38
C TYR A 31 -8.06 8.29 15.25
N CYS A 32 -7.79 9.58 15.50
CA CYS A 32 -7.26 10.55 14.53
C CYS A 32 -8.16 10.88 13.33
N ILE A 33 -9.44 10.55 13.35
CA ILE A 33 -10.39 10.89 12.28
C ILE A 33 -11.44 11.87 12.85
N PRO A 34 -11.67 13.05 12.27
CA PRO A 34 -12.61 14.02 12.82
C PRO A 34 -14.06 13.65 12.50
N ASP A 35 -14.99 14.36 13.12
CA ASP A 35 -16.41 14.21 12.86
C ASP A 35 -16.78 14.73 11.47
N GLY A 36 -17.81 14.15 10.86
CA GLY A 36 -18.24 14.48 9.50
C GLY A 36 -17.36 13.92 8.39
N PHE A 37 -16.24 13.27 8.72
CA PHE A 37 -15.35 12.64 7.74
C PHE A 37 -15.80 11.23 7.34
N SER A 38 -15.80 10.94 6.03
CA SER A 38 -16.19 9.63 5.53
C SER A 38 -15.04 8.64 5.59
N ILE A 39 -15.20 7.57 6.37
CA ILE A 39 -14.31 6.40 6.35
C ILE A 39 -14.90 5.24 5.56
N THR A 40 -16.14 5.39 5.09
CA THR A 40 -16.87 4.34 4.37
C THR A 40 -16.87 4.52 2.86
N LYS A 41 -16.47 5.70 2.37
CA LYS A 41 -16.44 6.07 0.96
C LYS A 41 -15.09 6.71 0.62
N ASN A 42 -14.45 6.26 -0.45
CA ASN A 42 -13.25 6.85 -1.06
C ASN A 42 -12.06 7.03 -0.11
N LEU A 43 -11.86 6.06 0.80
CA LEU A 43 -10.84 6.16 1.84
C LEU A 43 -9.42 6.09 1.26
N LEU A 44 -9.20 5.32 0.19
CA LEU A 44 -7.88 5.25 -0.45
C LEU A 44 -7.50 6.60 -1.05
N SER A 45 -8.43 7.24 -1.78
CA SER A 45 -8.26 8.57 -2.34
C SER A 45 -7.97 9.60 -1.26
N HIS A 46 -8.68 9.51 -0.13
CA HIS A 46 -8.38 10.36 1.01
C HIS A 46 -6.95 10.17 1.53
N CYS A 47 -6.52 8.93 1.77
CA CYS A 47 -5.17 8.62 2.24
C CYS A 47 -4.08 9.08 1.28
N LEU A 48 -4.39 9.18 -0.03
CA LEU A 48 -3.52 9.75 -1.06
C LEU A 48 -3.67 11.27 -1.22
N GLY A 49 -4.34 11.92 -0.26
CA GLY A 49 -4.37 13.37 -0.08
C GLY A 49 -5.47 14.09 -0.85
N PHE A 50 -6.44 13.38 -1.46
CA PHE A 50 -7.52 14.05 -2.18
C PHE A 50 -8.26 15.05 -1.28
N PRO A 51 -8.57 16.26 -1.78
CA PRO A 51 -9.36 17.23 -1.04
C PRO A 51 -10.84 16.78 -1.01
N LEU A 52 -11.18 15.99 0.00
CA LEU A 52 -12.52 15.41 0.20
C LEU A 52 -13.25 16.05 1.39
N GLY A 53 -12.98 17.33 1.66
CA GLY A 53 -13.52 18.05 2.82
C GLY A 53 -12.74 17.85 4.12
N PHE A 54 -11.49 17.38 4.05
CA PHE A 54 -10.59 17.24 5.20
C PHE A 54 -9.21 17.87 4.92
N PRO A 55 -8.66 18.68 5.86
CA PRO A 55 -9.26 19.10 7.13
C PRO A 55 -10.52 19.95 6.94
N VAL A 56 -11.31 20.11 8.03
CA VAL A 56 -12.58 20.86 8.01
C VAL A 56 -12.38 22.24 7.37
N GLY A 57 -13.24 22.56 6.40
CA GLY A 57 -13.17 23.81 5.63
C GLY A 57 -12.45 23.68 4.28
N GLN A 58 -11.83 22.54 3.98
CA GLN A 58 -11.31 22.28 2.64
C GLN A 58 -12.44 21.97 1.64
N GLN A 59 -12.24 22.32 0.37
CA GLN A 59 -13.16 21.95 -0.70
C GLN A 59 -13.28 20.42 -0.81
N ASN A 60 -14.48 19.93 -1.10
CA ASN A 60 -14.70 18.55 -1.49
C ASN A 60 -14.79 18.45 -3.02
N ILE A 61 -13.77 17.87 -3.65
CA ILE A 61 -13.72 17.74 -5.11
C ILE A 61 -14.43 16.49 -5.63
N ALA A 62 -14.96 15.63 -4.78
CA ALA A 62 -15.54 14.35 -5.20
C ALA A 62 -16.59 14.50 -6.30
N SER A 63 -17.43 15.54 -6.20
CA SER A 63 -18.48 15.85 -7.18
C SER A 63 -18.00 16.67 -8.39
N HIS A 64 -16.69 16.89 -8.55
CA HIS A 64 -16.10 17.74 -9.59
C HIS A 64 -15.15 16.91 -10.47
N PRO A 65 -15.64 16.24 -11.54
CA PRO A 65 -14.86 15.30 -12.34
C PRO A 65 -13.57 15.89 -12.92
N GLN A 66 -13.59 17.16 -13.34
CA GLN A 66 -12.40 17.84 -13.83
C GLN A 66 -11.33 18.00 -12.74
N ALA A 67 -11.72 18.45 -11.54
CA ALA A 67 -10.79 18.61 -10.42
C ALA A 67 -10.22 17.26 -9.96
N VAL A 68 -11.02 16.18 -10.01
CA VAL A 68 -10.56 14.82 -9.75
C VAL A 68 -9.50 14.39 -10.76
N ALA A 69 -9.75 14.57 -12.06
CA ALA A 69 -8.80 14.22 -13.11
C ALA A 69 -7.50 15.03 -13.01
N GLU A 70 -7.59 16.33 -12.73
CA GLU A 70 -6.44 17.21 -12.48
C GLU A 70 -5.63 16.75 -11.26
N TYR A 71 -6.30 16.31 -10.19
CA TYR A 71 -5.63 15.80 -9.00
C TYR A 71 -4.91 14.47 -9.27
N ILE A 72 -5.54 13.54 -10.00
CA ILE A 72 -4.89 12.29 -10.43
C ILE A 72 -3.64 12.60 -11.28
N ALA A 73 -3.76 13.50 -12.25
CA ALA A 73 -2.63 13.91 -13.09
C ALA A 73 -1.50 14.57 -12.28
N LYS A 74 -1.85 15.34 -11.25
CA LYS A 74 -0.88 15.88 -10.30
C LYS A 74 -0.14 14.75 -9.56
N LEU A 75 -0.86 13.76 -9.02
CA LEU A 75 -0.24 12.62 -8.33
C LEU A 75 0.70 11.84 -9.26
N ASP A 76 0.28 11.57 -10.49
CA ASP A 76 1.09 10.87 -11.51
C ASP A 76 2.38 11.63 -11.86
N LYS A 77 2.35 12.97 -11.76
CA LYS A 77 3.54 13.80 -11.95
C LYS A 77 4.47 13.82 -10.73
N GLU A 78 3.91 13.75 -9.52
CA GLU A 78 4.66 13.87 -8.27
C GLU A 78 5.28 12.54 -7.82
N PHE A 79 4.60 11.42 -8.06
CA PHE A 79 5.08 10.08 -7.71
C PHE A 79 5.71 9.41 -8.93
N SER A 80 7.02 9.12 -8.83
CA SER A 80 7.71 8.33 -9.87
C SER A 80 7.14 6.92 -10.02
N LEU A 81 6.60 6.35 -8.93
CA LEU A 81 5.94 5.04 -8.89
C LEU A 81 4.85 5.03 -7.81
N VAL A 82 3.69 4.48 -8.15
CA VAL A 82 2.65 4.09 -7.20
C VAL A 82 2.57 2.56 -7.22
N MET A 83 2.82 1.94 -6.08
CA MET A 83 2.79 0.47 -5.93
C MET A 83 1.36 -0.04 -5.79
N ILE A 84 1.08 -1.23 -6.31
CA ILE A 84 -0.23 -1.88 -6.25
C ILE A 84 -0.14 -3.14 -5.41
N MET A 85 -0.99 -3.25 -4.38
CA MET A 85 -0.95 -4.37 -3.44
C MET A 85 -1.21 -5.74 -4.10
N ASP A 86 -2.09 -5.79 -5.10
CA ASP A 86 -2.37 -7.01 -5.87
C ASP A 86 -1.14 -7.51 -6.66
N TYR A 87 -0.19 -6.61 -6.93
CA TYR A 87 1.06 -6.86 -7.64
C TYR A 87 2.25 -6.44 -6.78
N TYR A 88 2.23 -6.77 -5.48
CA TYR A 88 3.20 -6.22 -4.52
C TYR A 88 4.66 -6.60 -4.84
N ASP A 89 4.92 -7.88 -5.17
CA ASP A 89 6.27 -8.33 -5.54
C ASP A 89 6.73 -7.66 -6.85
N GLU A 90 5.86 -7.56 -7.84
CA GLU A 90 6.11 -6.86 -9.10
C GLU A 90 6.39 -5.36 -8.86
N SER A 91 5.61 -4.74 -7.97
CA SER A 91 5.80 -3.34 -7.57
C SER A 91 7.14 -3.11 -6.89
N LEU A 92 7.64 -4.09 -6.12
CA LEU A 92 8.98 -4.02 -5.52
C LEU A 92 10.09 -4.11 -6.57
N ILE A 93 9.91 -4.87 -7.66
CA ILE A 93 10.88 -4.91 -8.77
C ILE A 93 10.92 -3.56 -9.48
N LEU A 94 9.77 -2.94 -9.74
CA LEU A 94 9.74 -1.57 -10.28
C LEU A 94 10.40 -0.57 -9.31
N LEU A 95 10.11 -0.68 -8.01
CA LEU A 95 10.70 0.18 -6.98
C LEU A 95 12.22 0.02 -6.92
N LYS A 96 12.70 -1.22 -6.95
CA LYS A 96 14.12 -1.55 -7.00
C LYS A 96 14.80 -0.82 -8.16
N GLN A 97 14.20 -0.88 -9.34
CA GLN A 97 14.73 -0.24 -10.54
C GLN A 97 14.73 1.30 -10.41
N GLU A 98 13.66 1.90 -9.87
CA GLU A 98 13.57 3.37 -9.71
C GLU A 98 14.60 3.94 -8.69
N PHE A 99 15.07 3.12 -7.76
CA PHE A 99 15.99 3.52 -6.68
C PHE A 99 17.40 2.93 -6.78
N CYS A 100 17.70 2.16 -7.84
CA CYS A 100 18.96 1.42 -8.00
C CYS A 100 19.27 0.51 -6.81
N TRP A 101 18.24 -0.12 -6.28
CA TRP A 101 18.39 -1.05 -5.17
C TRP A 101 18.78 -2.44 -5.64
N SER A 102 19.36 -3.21 -4.72
CA SER A 102 19.59 -4.64 -4.88
C SER A 102 18.35 -5.44 -4.47
N PHE A 103 18.37 -6.75 -4.70
CA PHE A 103 17.34 -7.63 -4.11
C PHE A 103 17.36 -7.58 -2.59
N LYS A 104 18.54 -7.44 -1.97
CA LYS A 104 18.67 -7.40 -0.50
C LYS A 104 17.86 -6.26 0.12
N ASP A 105 17.81 -5.11 -0.54
CA ASP A 105 17.12 -3.90 -0.04
C ASP A 105 15.58 -4.02 -0.08
N ILE A 106 15.05 -4.87 -0.95
CA ILE A 106 13.60 -5.08 -1.12
C ILE A 106 13.11 -6.41 -0.50
N LEU A 107 13.98 -7.16 0.17
CA LEU A 107 13.60 -8.37 0.89
C LEU A 107 12.63 -8.04 2.03
N TYR A 108 11.62 -8.89 2.17
CA TYR A 108 10.66 -8.77 3.25
C TYR A 108 10.11 -10.13 3.66
N LEU A 109 9.68 -10.23 4.92
CA LEU A 109 8.86 -11.35 5.39
C LEU A 109 7.40 -10.95 5.29
N THR A 110 6.57 -11.84 4.75
CA THR A 110 5.12 -11.61 4.69
C THR A 110 4.56 -11.47 6.11
N GLN A 111 4.14 -10.26 6.44
CA GLN A 111 3.50 -9.89 7.70
C GLN A 111 2.22 -9.10 7.41
N ASN A 112 1.41 -8.85 8.45
CA ASN A 112 0.18 -8.04 8.34
C ASN A 112 -0.81 -8.55 7.28
N LYS A 113 -0.80 -9.85 7.01
CA LYS A 113 -1.76 -10.48 6.11
C LYS A 113 -3.11 -10.59 6.82
N GLY A 114 -4.05 -9.73 6.44
CA GLY A 114 -5.44 -9.84 6.88
C GLY A 114 -6.04 -11.19 6.47
N SER A 115 -6.68 -11.87 7.42
CA SER A 115 -7.54 -13.01 7.13
C SER A 115 -8.95 -12.49 6.88
N TYR A 116 -9.28 -12.23 5.62
CA TYR A 116 -10.62 -11.87 5.23
C TYR A 116 -11.44 -13.15 5.04
N GLY A 117 -12.62 -13.22 5.66
CA GLY A 117 -13.55 -14.33 5.46
C GLY A 117 -13.95 -14.48 3.99
N ASN A 118 -14.66 -15.55 3.65
CA ASN A 118 -15.06 -15.78 2.26
C ASN A 118 -16.09 -14.73 1.80
N VAL A 119 -15.64 -13.66 1.15
CA VAL A 119 -16.49 -12.54 0.73
C VAL A 119 -17.14 -12.79 -0.64
N GLN A 120 -17.66 -14.00 -0.90
CA GLN A 120 -18.29 -14.30 -2.20
C GLN A 120 -19.46 -13.36 -2.51
N SER A 121 -20.13 -12.87 -1.48
CA SER A 121 -21.23 -11.92 -1.63
C SER A 121 -20.81 -10.59 -2.25
N LEU A 122 -19.59 -10.10 -2.06
CA LEU A 122 -19.09 -8.93 -2.79
C LEU A 122 -19.13 -9.13 -4.31
N LYS A 123 -19.02 -10.39 -4.78
CA LYS A 123 -18.91 -10.71 -6.20
C LYS A 123 -20.25 -10.76 -6.93
N THR A 124 -21.38 -10.49 -6.25
CA THR A 124 -22.64 -10.35 -6.97
C THR A 124 -22.60 -9.06 -7.82
N PRO A 125 -23.20 -9.05 -9.03
CA PRO A 125 -23.19 -7.86 -9.88
C PRO A 125 -23.74 -6.61 -9.19
N GLU A 126 -24.76 -6.76 -8.35
CA GLU A 126 -25.36 -5.65 -7.62
C GLU A 126 -24.46 -5.11 -6.52
N ASN A 127 -23.85 -5.97 -5.70
CA ASN A 127 -22.93 -5.51 -4.66
C ASN A 127 -21.69 -4.84 -5.26
N LEU A 128 -21.17 -5.36 -6.38
CA LEU A 128 -20.06 -4.73 -7.09
C LEU A 128 -20.45 -3.36 -7.66
N ARG A 129 -21.67 -3.22 -8.18
CA ARG A 129 -22.21 -1.95 -8.68
C ARG A 129 -22.31 -0.92 -7.55
N LEU A 130 -22.88 -1.30 -6.41
CA LEU A 130 -23.00 -0.44 -5.23
C LEU A 130 -21.63 -0.02 -4.69
N HIS A 131 -20.69 -0.95 -4.55
CA HIS A 131 -19.33 -0.63 -4.10
C HIS A 131 -18.65 0.37 -5.05
N LYS A 132 -18.77 0.19 -6.36
CA LYS A 132 -18.27 1.15 -7.37
C LYS A 132 -18.93 2.52 -7.28
N GLU A 133 -20.21 2.58 -6.95
CA GLU A 133 -20.94 3.83 -6.78
C GLU A 133 -20.44 4.61 -5.55
N TYR A 134 -20.16 3.92 -4.45
CA TYR A 134 -19.71 4.56 -3.22
C TYR A 134 -18.23 4.93 -3.23
N ASP A 135 -17.38 4.09 -3.83
CA ASP A 135 -15.93 4.25 -3.88
C ASP A 135 -15.43 4.70 -5.27
N PHE A 136 -16.27 5.42 -6.01
CA PHE A 136 -16.00 5.79 -7.40
C PHE A 136 -14.67 6.55 -7.63
N LEU A 137 -14.17 7.31 -6.64
CA LEU A 137 -12.85 7.95 -6.74
C LEU A 137 -11.73 6.94 -6.57
N ASP A 138 -11.86 6.01 -5.62
CA ASP A 138 -10.87 4.95 -5.41
C ASP A 138 -10.75 4.06 -6.66
N TYR A 139 -11.87 3.79 -7.33
CA TYR A 139 -11.86 3.11 -8.63
C TYR A 139 -11.16 3.92 -9.72
N GLN A 140 -11.46 5.22 -9.87
CA GLN A 140 -10.78 6.07 -10.86
C GLN A 140 -9.27 6.16 -10.60
N LEU A 141 -8.89 6.28 -9.33
CA LEU A 141 -7.50 6.32 -8.89
C LEU A 141 -6.77 5.02 -9.18
N PHE A 142 -7.38 3.88 -8.80
CA PHE A 142 -6.85 2.55 -9.07
C PHE A 142 -6.73 2.30 -10.58
N ASP A 143 -7.76 2.61 -11.37
CA ASP A 143 -7.75 2.41 -12.81
C ASP A 143 -6.64 3.20 -13.51
N HIS A 144 -6.40 4.45 -13.06
CA HIS A 144 -5.26 5.25 -13.56
C HIS A 144 -3.94 4.60 -13.23
N PHE A 145 -3.69 4.30 -11.94
CA PHE A 145 -2.38 3.80 -11.52
C PHE A 145 -2.11 2.36 -11.95
N ASN A 146 -3.16 1.54 -12.14
CA ASN A 146 -3.05 0.23 -12.76
C ASN A 146 -2.57 0.34 -14.21
N LYS A 147 -3.11 1.29 -14.99
CA LYS A 147 -2.62 1.54 -16.35
C LYS A 147 -1.17 2.02 -16.37
N THR A 148 -0.81 2.96 -15.49
CA THR A 148 0.58 3.46 -15.42
C THR A 148 1.55 2.37 -14.95
N PHE A 149 1.12 1.49 -14.04
CA PHE A 149 1.89 0.35 -13.58
C PHE A 149 2.19 -0.61 -14.74
N TRP A 150 1.18 -1.01 -15.51
CA TRP A 150 1.40 -1.92 -16.63
C TRP A 150 2.23 -1.29 -17.76
N ARG A 151 2.08 0.02 -18.01
CA ARG A 151 2.99 0.75 -18.90
C ARG A 151 4.45 0.66 -18.44
N LYS A 152 4.72 0.82 -17.14
CA LYS A 152 6.08 0.67 -16.59
C LYS A 152 6.62 -0.76 -16.72
N VAL A 153 5.75 -1.77 -16.58
CA VAL A 153 6.12 -3.17 -16.80
C VAL A 153 6.47 -3.42 -18.27
N GLU A 154 5.72 -2.84 -19.20
CA GLU A 154 5.99 -2.93 -20.65
C GLU A 154 7.30 -2.22 -21.06
N GLU A 155 7.60 -1.10 -20.41
CA GLU A 155 8.82 -0.31 -20.62
C GLU A 155 10.05 -0.86 -19.84
N TYR A 156 9.88 -1.92 -19.04
CA TYR A 156 10.91 -2.42 -18.15
C TYR A 156 12.14 -2.94 -18.93
N PRO A 157 13.37 -2.56 -18.55
CA PRO A 157 14.56 -3.04 -19.22
C PRO A 157 14.80 -4.52 -18.90
N GLY A 158 14.59 -5.40 -19.87
CA GLY A 158 14.86 -6.83 -19.75
C GLY A 158 13.62 -7.69 -19.48
N ASN A 159 13.82 -8.86 -18.87
CA ASN A 159 12.74 -9.82 -18.65
C ASN A 159 12.13 -9.67 -17.26
N PHE A 160 11.15 -8.77 -17.13
CA PHE A 160 10.46 -8.47 -15.88
C PHE A 160 9.90 -9.72 -15.19
N VAL A 161 9.25 -10.61 -15.94
CA VAL A 161 8.62 -11.83 -15.39
C VAL A 161 9.66 -12.79 -14.81
N ALA A 162 10.81 -12.92 -15.47
CA ALA A 162 11.90 -13.75 -14.98
C ALA A 162 12.58 -13.15 -13.74
N GLU A 163 12.75 -11.82 -13.68
CA GLU A 163 13.28 -11.12 -12.51
C GLU A 163 12.35 -11.29 -11.29
N VAL A 164 11.05 -11.08 -11.47
CA VAL A 164 10.04 -11.29 -10.41
C VAL A 164 10.06 -12.73 -9.91
N ARG A 165 10.21 -13.72 -10.80
CA ARG A 165 10.32 -15.14 -10.42
C ARG A 165 11.56 -15.39 -9.57
N MET A 166 12.71 -14.83 -9.95
CA MET A 166 13.95 -14.98 -9.20
C MET A 166 13.83 -14.33 -7.82
N PHE A 167 13.29 -13.12 -7.74
CA PHE A 167 13.05 -12.44 -6.47
C PHE A 167 12.15 -13.26 -5.54
N ARG A 168 11.04 -13.81 -6.06
CA ARG A 168 10.13 -14.68 -5.29
C ARG A 168 10.83 -15.92 -4.75
N GLN A 169 11.74 -16.52 -5.53
CA GLN A 169 12.52 -17.68 -5.09
C GLN A 169 13.45 -17.31 -3.93
N ILE A 170 14.27 -16.26 -4.09
CA ILE A 170 15.21 -15.80 -3.06
C ILE A 170 14.45 -15.40 -1.78
N LYS A 171 13.36 -14.64 -1.91
CA LYS A 171 12.49 -14.28 -0.77
C LYS A 171 11.93 -15.50 -0.05
N SER A 172 11.50 -16.53 -0.78
CA SER A 172 11.05 -17.80 -0.20
C SER A 172 12.16 -18.46 0.62
N ASP A 173 13.38 -18.48 0.09
CA ASP A 173 14.50 -19.14 0.76
C ASP A 173 14.99 -18.35 1.98
N VAL A 174 15.02 -17.02 1.91
CA VAL A 174 15.22 -16.13 3.07
C VAL A 174 14.12 -16.33 4.12
N THR A 175 12.86 -16.50 3.71
CA THR A 175 11.76 -16.77 4.64
C THR A 175 11.97 -18.09 5.39
N LYS A 176 12.38 -19.15 4.69
CA LYS A 176 12.71 -20.44 5.32
C LYS A 176 13.91 -20.30 6.26
N PHE A 177 14.97 -19.64 5.81
CA PHE A 177 16.16 -19.37 6.61
C PHE A 177 15.80 -18.64 7.91
N CYS A 178 14.99 -17.58 7.83
CA CYS A 178 14.54 -16.87 9.01
C CYS A 178 13.59 -17.70 9.88
N SER A 179 12.82 -18.63 9.35
CA SER A 179 11.91 -19.47 10.15
C SER A 179 12.64 -20.41 11.13
N ILE A 180 13.85 -20.84 10.79
CA ILE A 180 14.66 -21.76 11.60
C ILE A 180 15.79 -21.06 12.37
N ASN A 181 16.21 -19.88 11.93
CA ASN A 181 17.27 -19.11 12.58
C ASN A 181 16.71 -17.93 13.39
N ASP A 182 17.25 -17.76 14.60
CA ASP A 182 17.01 -16.58 15.43
C ASP A 182 18.18 -15.59 15.36
N ALA A 183 18.05 -14.46 16.06
CA ALA A 183 19.06 -13.40 16.04
C ALA A 183 20.38 -13.76 16.75
N LYS A 184 20.47 -14.94 17.40
CA LYS A 184 21.70 -15.44 18.04
C LYS A 184 22.45 -16.43 17.16
N SER A 185 21.81 -16.93 16.10
CA SER A 185 22.45 -17.78 15.11
C SER A 185 23.56 -17.02 14.36
N THR A 186 24.66 -17.71 14.06
CA THR A 186 25.78 -17.20 13.25
C THR A 186 25.69 -17.66 11.80
N GLU A 187 24.60 -18.32 11.43
CA GLU A 187 24.37 -18.80 10.07
C GLU A 187 24.25 -17.63 9.09
N VAL A 188 24.71 -17.88 7.85
CA VAL A 188 24.68 -16.92 6.75
C VAL A 188 24.07 -17.60 5.54
N PHE A 189 23.04 -16.97 4.97
CA PHE A 189 22.45 -17.37 3.69
C PHE A 189 23.16 -16.63 2.55
N GLN A 190 23.77 -17.39 1.65
CA GLN A 190 24.53 -16.86 0.52
C GLN A 190 23.66 -16.82 -0.72
N VAL A 191 23.53 -15.64 -1.33
CA VAL A 191 22.93 -15.49 -2.65
C VAL A 191 24.04 -15.25 -3.65
N THR A 192 24.19 -16.18 -4.59
CA THR A 192 25.15 -16.02 -5.68
C THR A 192 24.60 -15.12 -6.77
N ASN A 193 25.50 -14.39 -7.41
CA ASN A 193 25.18 -13.46 -8.47
C ASN A 193 24.46 -14.16 -9.63
N ASN A 194 23.59 -13.41 -10.27
CA ASN A 194 22.90 -13.81 -11.47
C ASN A 194 22.58 -12.58 -12.32
N LEU A 195 21.75 -12.76 -13.35
CA LEU A 195 21.38 -11.66 -14.26
C LEU A 195 20.68 -10.48 -13.58
N TYR A 196 20.14 -10.63 -12.36
CA TYR A 196 19.28 -9.63 -11.70
C TYR A 196 19.80 -9.12 -10.35
N THR A 197 20.80 -9.78 -9.76
CA THR A 197 21.39 -9.36 -8.47
C THR A 197 22.85 -9.80 -8.40
N ASP A 198 23.67 -8.97 -7.76
CA ASP A 198 25.03 -9.31 -7.37
C ASP A 198 25.05 -10.31 -6.21
N ASP A 199 26.24 -10.83 -5.91
CA ASP A 199 26.49 -11.63 -4.72
C ASP A 199 26.14 -10.83 -3.47
N PHE A 200 25.39 -11.43 -2.56
CA PHE A 200 25.21 -10.87 -1.22
C PHE A 200 25.03 -11.94 -0.16
N GLU A 201 25.50 -11.59 1.02
CA GLU A 201 25.30 -12.38 2.24
C GLU A 201 24.06 -11.87 2.97
N PHE A 202 23.28 -12.79 3.54
CA PHE A 202 22.16 -12.48 4.42
C PHE A 202 22.36 -13.19 5.76
N GLU A 203 22.64 -12.44 6.81
CA GLU A 203 22.96 -12.98 8.14
C GLU A 203 21.70 -13.27 8.96
N ALA A 204 21.74 -14.29 9.84
CA ALA A 204 20.61 -14.62 10.72
C ALA A 204 20.15 -13.44 11.61
N LYS A 205 21.06 -12.56 12.03
CA LYS A 205 20.71 -11.33 12.77
C LYS A 205 19.80 -10.39 11.98
N GLU A 206 19.87 -10.41 10.64
CA GLU A 206 19.06 -9.58 9.75
C GLU A 206 17.59 -10.02 9.70
N CYS A 207 17.30 -11.29 10.04
CA CYS A 207 15.93 -11.77 10.22
C CYS A 207 15.16 -10.95 11.27
N ARG A 208 15.85 -10.37 12.27
CA ARG A 208 15.20 -9.47 13.24
C ARG A 208 14.68 -8.21 12.57
N PHE A 209 15.42 -7.61 11.63
CA PHE A 209 14.99 -6.40 10.93
C PHE A 209 13.78 -6.66 10.06
N LEU A 210 13.75 -7.79 9.35
CA LEU A 210 12.59 -8.17 8.54
C LEU A 210 11.38 -8.57 9.39
N ARG A 211 11.60 -8.97 10.64
CA ARG A 211 10.52 -9.25 11.61
C ARG A 211 10.02 -8.00 12.32
N TYR A 212 10.80 -6.93 12.30
CA TYR A 212 10.61 -5.79 13.17
C TYR A 212 9.36 -5.01 12.76
N TYR A 213 8.40 -4.88 13.67
CA TYR A 213 7.27 -3.97 13.51
C TYR A 213 7.81 -2.54 13.54
N PHE A 214 8.17 -2.04 12.36
CA PHE A 214 8.79 -0.73 12.15
C PHE A 214 7.96 0.41 12.75
N LEU A 215 6.64 0.22 12.91
CA LEU A 215 5.72 1.19 13.50
C LEU A 215 6.11 1.66 14.91
N ASN A 216 6.53 0.77 15.81
CA ASN A 216 6.84 1.16 17.20
C ASN A 216 8.07 2.08 17.25
N LYS A 217 9.07 1.82 16.42
CA LYS A 217 10.29 2.65 16.34
C LYS A 217 10.10 3.88 15.46
N LEU A 218 9.21 3.82 14.46
CA LEU A 218 8.83 5.00 13.70
C LEU A 218 8.14 6.03 14.58
N GLN A 219 7.33 5.63 15.55
CA GLN A 219 6.80 6.54 16.57
C GLN A 219 7.93 7.17 17.37
N ASP A 220 8.86 6.37 17.89
CA ASP A 220 10.03 6.88 18.62
C ASP A 220 10.90 7.85 17.79
N ILE A 221 11.13 7.53 16.51
CA ILE A 221 11.88 8.37 15.56
C ILE A 221 11.07 9.62 15.22
N ASN A 222 9.79 9.50 14.92
CA ASN A 222 8.94 10.64 14.58
C ASN A 222 8.85 11.63 15.76
N ASP A 223 8.70 11.13 16.99
CA ASP A 223 8.72 11.94 18.20
C ASP A 223 10.07 12.65 18.41
N GLN A 224 11.18 11.99 18.06
CA GLN A 224 12.52 12.59 18.11
C GLN A 224 12.78 13.66 17.04
N TYR A 225 12.28 13.46 15.82
CA TYR A 225 12.58 14.31 14.66
C TYR A 225 11.55 15.43 14.43
N VAL A 226 10.26 15.14 14.55
CA VAL A 226 9.17 16.14 14.37
C VAL A 226 9.10 17.11 15.54
N GLY A 227 9.49 16.68 16.74
CA GLY A 227 9.59 17.56 17.91
C GLY A 227 10.71 18.61 17.83
N LYS A 228 11.66 18.50 16.88
CA LYS A 228 12.84 19.38 16.82
C LYS A 228 12.99 20.21 15.56
N ASN A 229 12.49 19.79 14.41
CA ASN A 229 12.62 20.58 13.18
C ASN A 229 11.40 20.35 12.28
N GLY A 230 10.71 21.43 11.90
CA GLY A 230 9.66 21.39 10.88
C GLY A 230 10.14 20.64 9.63
N VAL A 231 9.29 19.74 9.13
CA VAL A 231 9.65 18.80 8.06
C VAL A 231 10.00 19.56 6.79
N LYS A 232 11.27 19.51 6.38
CA LYS A 232 11.71 19.85 5.01
C LYS A 232 11.84 18.56 4.23
N VAL A 233 10.84 18.25 3.40
CA VAL A 233 10.94 17.15 2.42
C VAL A 233 11.78 17.65 1.25
N SER A 234 13.03 17.18 1.16
CA SER A 234 13.83 17.36 -0.06
C SER A 234 13.29 16.45 -1.16
N LYS A 235 13.18 16.96 -2.39
CA LYS A 235 12.88 16.13 -3.55
C LYS A 235 13.98 15.08 -3.71
N LEU A 236 13.60 13.81 -3.65
CA LEU A 236 14.47 12.72 -4.10
C LEU A 236 14.62 12.86 -5.61
N SER A 237 15.85 13.03 -6.09
CA SER A 237 16.16 12.95 -7.51
C SER A 237 15.97 11.51 -7.97
N LYS A 238 15.46 11.32 -9.20
CA LYS A 238 15.51 10.00 -9.84
C LYS A 238 16.95 9.50 -9.83
N ALA A 239 17.16 8.29 -9.33
CA ALA A 239 18.44 7.63 -9.48
C ALA A 239 18.56 7.15 -10.93
N LEU A 240 19.69 7.43 -11.58
CA LEU A 240 20.02 6.84 -12.88
C LEU A 240 20.79 5.56 -12.62
N CYS A 241 20.09 4.44 -12.80
CA CYS A 241 20.63 3.13 -13.13
C CYS A 241 20.26 2.86 -14.61
#